data_AF-A0AAD4QAG4-F1
#
_entry.id   AF-A0AAD4QAG4-F1
#
_cell.length_a   1.000
_cell.length_b   1.000
_cell.length_c   1.000
_cell.angle_alpha   90.00
_cell.angle_beta   90.00
_cell.angle_gamma   90.00
#
_symmetry.space_group_name_H-M   'P 1'
#
loop_
_entity.id
_entity.type
_entity.pdbx_description
1 polymer ?
#
loop_
_entity_poly.entity_id
_entity_poly.type
_entity_poly.pdbx_seq_one_letter_code
_entity_poly.pdbx_strand_id
1 'polypeptide(L)'
;MQSLSSVALASVFSIQILAASVGPRGLEPPGWESLFCLEDNRDFGFPLLTGAGFAYPAGMTIEKCANFCDSQSVSYRFMGLTDGFQCSCDNFFEHIFESVPEDACNAPCPGNPSEVGGCGGKEFGQQMASTYQKVNSTFIIPALVPFVGLWNGLGCYKLVRVNAGNTTVGNCVAACQAQGFSLAGVEFGRECWCGSQLQHGSRFFTNDNGIDPSNPAHRQDPDLPFCNMGCQGDATEVCGGPALLDLYNFTGIYPIGASVVAAAGGLSSRGCYSDLVSSRTLERRVNAGNVTVESCVSACQSQSFTIAGLEYARECWCGNEIRSPGVPISQRACNQACIGDNTEVCGGPNALQVYS
;
A
#
# COMPACT_ATOMS: atom_id res chain seq x y z
N MET A 1 -5.89 -6.92 -55.76
CA MET A 1 -6.93 -7.93 -55.48
C MET A 1 -6.24 -9.12 -54.85
N GLN A 2 -6.57 -9.41 -53.58
CA GLN A 2 -6.56 -10.67 -52.80
C GLN A 2 -5.48 -11.75 -53.15
N SER A 3 -4.77 -12.36 -52.20
CA SER A 3 -5.35 -13.16 -51.11
C SER A 3 -4.45 -13.30 -49.87
N LEU A 4 -5.13 -13.38 -48.72
CA LEU A 4 -4.66 -13.87 -47.42
C LEU A 4 -4.27 -15.35 -47.49
N SER A 5 -3.28 -15.77 -46.68
CA SER A 5 -3.40 -16.95 -45.79
C SER A 5 -2.13 -17.20 -44.95
N SER A 6 -2.36 -17.43 -43.65
CA SER A 6 -1.52 -18.22 -42.72
C SER A 6 -0.29 -17.57 -42.08
N VAL A 7 -0.51 -16.67 -41.11
CA VAL A 7 0.46 -16.49 -40.00
C VAL A 7 0.13 -17.53 -38.93
N ALA A 8 1.05 -18.47 -38.75
CA ALA A 8 1.03 -19.44 -37.67
C ALA A 8 1.13 -18.73 -36.31
N LEU A 9 0.28 -19.15 -35.38
CA LEU A 9 0.35 -18.81 -33.96
C LEU A 9 1.68 -19.30 -33.39
N ALA A 10 2.65 -18.40 -33.24
CA ALA A 10 3.84 -18.63 -32.42
C ALA A 10 3.50 -18.28 -30.96
N SER A 11 3.29 -19.33 -30.17
CA SER A 11 3.65 -19.46 -28.75
C SER A 11 3.80 -18.16 -27.95
N VAL A 12 2.78 -17.86 -27.14
CA VAL A 12 2.90 -16.97 -25.98
C VAL A 12 3.88 -17.62 -25.02
N PHE A 13 5.11 -17.10 -24.97
CA PHE A 13 6.03 -17.39 -23.89
C PHE A 13 5.42 -16.85 -22.59
N SER A 14 5.01 -17.77 -21.72
CA SER A 14 4.73 -17.48 -20.32
C SER A 14 6.00 -16.92 -19.68
N ILE A 15 6.09 -15.60 -19.55
CA ILE A 15 7.05 -14.97 -18.67
C ILE A 15 6.51 -15.16 -17.25
N GLN A 16 6.81 -16.32 -16.65
CA GLN A 16 6.81 -16.47 -15.20
C GLN A 16 7.95 -15.60 -14.68
N ILE A 17 7.64 -14.38 -14.26
CA ILE A 17 8.53 -13.65 -13.36
C ILE A 17 8.42 -14.38 -12.02
N LEU A 18 9.43 -15.19 -11.71
CA LEU A 18 9.67 -15.63 -10.33
C LEU A 18 9.85 -14.35 -9.50
N ALA A 19 8.83 -13.95 -8.75
CA ALA A 19 9.10 -13.46 -7.41
C ALA A 19 9.78 -14.64 -6.72
N ALA A 20 11.08 -14.54 -6.49
CA ALA A 20 11.83 -15.62 -5.86
C ALA A 20 11.21 -15.84 -4.47
N SER A 21 10.36 -16.86 -4.32
CA SER A 21 10.27 -17.56 -3.05
C SER A 21 11.71 -17.86 -2.67
N VAL A 22 12.18 -17.34 -1.55
CA VAL A 22 13.48 -17.74 -1.03
C VAL A 22 13.40 -19.26 -0.91
N GLY A 23 14.28 -19.99 -1.62
CA GLY A 23 14.22 -21.45 -1.65
C GLY A 23 14.16 -22.01 -0.22
N PRO A 24 13.56 -23.20 -0.02
CA PRO A 24 13.30 -23.73 1.31
C PRO A 24 14.58 -23.69 2.15
N ARG A 25 14.51 -23.07 3.33
CA ARG A 25 15.61 -22.99 4.30
C ARG A 25 15.91 -24.37 4.91
N GLY A 26 15.09 -25.38 4.62
CA GLY A 26 15.22 -26.74 5.15
C GLY A 26 14.80 -26.83 6.62
N LEU A 27 14.04 -25.83 7.08
CA LEU A 27 13.60 -25.63 8.45
C LEU A 27 12.05 -25.52 8.52
N GLU A 28 11.37 -25.72 7.40
CA GLU A 28 9.92 -25.53 7.30
C GLU A 28 9.13 -26.72 7.89
N PRO A 29 8.09 -26.46 8.70
CA PRO A 29 7.19 -27.52 9.15
C PRO A 29 6.40 -28.13 7.98
N PRO A 30 6.00 -29.42 8.08
CA PRO A 30 5.19 -30.06 7.06
C PRO A 30 3.93 -29.26 6.72
N GLY A 31 3.70 -28.99 5.43
CA GLY A 31 2.54 -28.24 4.96
C GLY A 31 2.70 -26.72 4.98
N TRP A 32 3.86 -26.21 5.41
CA TRP A 32 4.21 -24.79 5.36
C TRP A 32 5.45 -24.56 4.49
N GLU A 33 5.54 -23.39 3.87
CA GLU A 33 6.71 -22.92 3.14
C GLU A 33 7.09 -21.51 3.61
N SER A 34 8.40 -21.23 3.65
CA SER A 34 8.91 -19.89 3.98
C SER A 34 8.54 -18.90 2.89
N LEU A 35 8.10 -17.71 3.30
CA LEU A 35 7.72 -16.64 2.39
C LEU A 35 8.82 -15.57 2.33
N PHE A 36 8.70 -14.50 3.11
CA PHE A 36 9.65 -13.38 3.17
C PHE A 36 9.89 -12.97 4.62
N CYS A 37 11.04 -12.32 4.88
CA CYS A 37 11.20 -11.45 6.03
C CYS A 37 10.43 -10.14 5.82
N LEU A 38 9.48 -9.85 6.71
CA LEU A 38 8.56 -8.71 6.58
C LEU A 38 8.64 -7.80 7.79
N GLU A 39 8.52 -6.49 7.59
CA GLU A 39 8.41 -5.54 8.71
C GLU A 39 7.11 -5.80 9.52
N ASP A 40 7.25 -5.93 10.84
CA ASP A 40 6.13 -6.06 11.79
C ASP A 40 6.11 -4.83 12.70
N ASN A 41 5.19 -3.89 12.43
CA ASN A 41 5.06 -2.62 13.14
C ASN A 41 4.29 -2.73 14.47
N ARG A 42 4.42 -3.88 15.15
CA ARG A 42 3.82 -4.17 16.45
C ARG A 42 4.13 -3.11 17.51
N ASP A 43 5.35 -2.57 17.53
CA ASP A 43 5.78 -1.51 18.45
C ASP A 43 5.05 -0.17 18.23
N PHE A 44 4.44 0.02 17.05
CA PHE A 44 3.64 1.19 16.69
C PHE A 44 2.12 0.92 16.73
N GLY A 45 1.70 -0.23 17.23
CA GLY A 45 0.29 -0.61 17.34
C GLY A 45 -0.32 -1.17 16.05
N PHE A 46 0.51 -1.56 15.08
CA PHE A 46 0.08 -2.08 13.77
C PHE A 46 0.77 -3.42 13.47
N PRO A 47 0.37 -4.52 14.14
CA PRO A 47 1.00 -5.83 13.95
C PRO A 47 0.74 -6.35 12.54
N LEU A 48 1.72 -7.05 11.97
CA LEU A 48 1.60 -7.65 10.63
C LEU A 48 0.46 -8.67 10.51
N LEU A 49 0.27 -9.46 11.56
CA LEU A 49 -0.76 -10.49 11.70
C LEU A 49 -1.50 -10.25 13.03
N THR A 50 -2.82 -10.09 13.00
CA THR A 50 -3.60 -9.76 14.22
C THR A 50 -4.59 -10.83 14.65
N GLY A 51 -4.69 -11.91 13.87
CA GLY A 51 -5.45 -13.11 14.24
C GLY A 51 -4.90 -13.86 15.45
N ALA A 52 -5.18 -15.16 15.51
CA ALA A 52 -4.82 -15.97 16.68
C ALA A 52 -3.30 -15.98 16.89
N GLY A 53 -2.84 -15.89 18.14
CA GLY A 53 -1.42 -15.89 18.45
C GLY A 53 -1.13 -16.20 19.90
N PHE A 54 0.15 -16.49 20.19
CA PHE A 54 0.64 -16.70 21.54
C PHE A 54 2.13 -16.34 21.63
N ALA A 55 2.58 -16.02 22.84
CA ALA A 55 3.99 -15.80 23.15
C ALA A 55 4.53 -16.98 23.96
N TYR A 56 5.72 -17.49 23.61
CA TYR A 56 6.37 -18.55 24.35
C TYR A 56 7.90 -18.34 24.48
N PRO A 57 8.33 -17.45 25.40
CA PRO A 57 9.72 -17.00 25.52
C PRO A 57 10.76 -18.12 25.73
N ALA A 58 10.38 -19.19 26.41
CA ALA A 58 11.32 -20.23 26.84
C ALA A 58 11.56 -21.33 25.80
N GLY A 59 10.75 -21.41 24.74
CA GLY A 59 10.80 -22.59 23.89
C GLY A 59 10.04 -22.49 22.57
N MET A 60 9.87 -21.28 22.02
CA MET A 60 9.26 -21.13 20.69
C MET A 60 10.11 -21.86 19.63
N THR A 61 9.43 -22.52 18.69
CA THR A 61 10.00 -23.11 17.45
C THR A 61 9.04 -22.81 16.30
N ILE A 62 9.52 -22.91 15.06
CA ILE A 62 8.68 -22.71 13.87
C ILE A 62 7.51 -23.73 13.88
N GLU A 63 7.77 -25.00 14.24
CA GLU A 63 6.74 -26.05 14.28
C GLU A 63 5.71 -25.81 15.36
N LYS A 64 6.09 -25.25 16.51
CA LYS A 64 5.13 -24.91 17.57
C LYS A 64 4.14 -23.86 17.08
N CYS A 65 4.62 -22.86 16.34
CA CYS A 65 3.74 -21.86 15.75
C CYS A 65 2.84 -22.47 14.67
N ALA A 66 3.39 -23.27 13.77
CA ALA A 66 2.63 -23.98 12.73
C ALA A 66 1.52 -24.86 13.31
N ASN A 67 1.85 -25.72 14.27
CA ASN A 67 0.89 -26.60 14.93
C ASN A 67 -0.22 -25.80 15.64
N PHE A 68 0.13 -24.66 16.24
CA PHE A 68 -0.86 -23.77 16.84
C PHE A 68 -1.80 -23.21 15.78
N CYS A 69 -1.28 -22.65 14.68
CA CYS A 69 -2.09 -22.09 13.59
C CYS A 69 -2.97 -23.15 12.92
N ASP A 70 -2.49 -24.40 12.79
CA ASP A 70 -3.26 -25.53 12.25
C ASP A 70 -4.32 -26.07 13.21
N SER A 71 -4.12 -25.92 14.52
CA SER A 71 -5.08 -26.39 15.54
C SER A 71 -6.28 -25.47 15.75
N GLN A 72 -6.28 -24.28 15.12
CA GLN A 72 -7.37 -23.32 15.26
C GLN A 72 -8.61 -23.78 14.49
N SER A 73 -9.79 -23.38 14.98
CA SER A 73 -11.08 -23.68 14.32
C SER A 73 -11.21 -23.01 12.94
N VAL A 74 -10.40 -21.99 12.68
CA VAL A 74 -10.25 -21.32 11.40
C VAL A 74 -8.96 -21.83 10.76
N SER A 75 -9.03 -22.32 9.52
CA SER A 75 -7.84 -22.77 8.80
C SER A 75 -7.00 -21.56 8.37
N TYR A 76 -6.06 -21.14 9.23
CA TYR A 76 -5.14 -20.05 8.94
C TYR A 76 -4.21 -20.36 7.77
N ARG A 77 -3.97 -19.36 6.92
CA ARG A 77 -3.13 -19.44 5.72
C ARG A 77 -1.70 -18.98 5.97
N PHE A 78 -1.53 -18.02 6.86
CA PHE A 78 -0.26 -17.38 7.18
C PHE A 78 0.07 -17.58 8.64
N MET A 79 1.37 -17.67 8.90
CA MET A 79 1.93 -17.52 10.23
C MET A 79 3.17 -16.64 10.19
N GLY A 80 3.42 -15.93 11.28
CA GLY A 80 4.55 -15.04 11.45
C GLY A 80 5.13 -15.20 12.84
N LEU A 81 6.46 -15.21 12.91
CA LEU A 81 7.18 -15.22 14.17
C LEU A 81 7.97 -13.92 14.35
N THR A 82 7.83 -13.29 15.51
CA THR A 82 8.53 -12.05 15.89
C THR A 82 9.22 -12.15 17.25
N ASP A 83 10.22 -11.29 17.46
CA ASP A 83 11.00 -11.17 18.70
C ASP A 83 11.64 -12.48 19.20
N GLY A 84 11.78 -13.49 18.35
CA GLY A 84 12.25 -14.81 18.74
C GLY A 84 11.16 -15.71 19.34
N PHE A 85 10.05 -15.17 19.87
CA PHE A 85 9.13 -15.93 20.71
C PHE A 85 7.64 -15.66 20.54
N GLN A 86 7.25 -14.68 19.72
CA GLN A 86 5.84 -14.38 19.47
C GLN A 86 5.40 -15.08 18.19
N CYS A 87 4.31 -15.85 18.26
CA CYS A 87 3.67 -16.48 17.12
C CYS A 87 2.33 -15.78 16.85
N SER A 88 2.07 -15.47 15.59
CA SER A 88 0.82 -14.89 15.12
C SER A 88 0.36 -15.61 13.85
N CYS A 89 -0.94 -15.85 13.73
CA CYS A 89 -1.56 -16.55 12.61
C CYS A 89 -2.65 -15.67 12.00
N ASP A 90 -2.78 -15.70 10.68
CA ASP A 90 -3.85 -14.98 10.01
C ASP A 90 -4.19 -15.57 8.63
N ASN A 91 -5.29 -15.12 8.05
CA ASN A 91 -5.67 -15.43 6.67
C ASN A 91 -5.32 -14.30 5.70
N PHE A 92 -4.94 -13.15 6.24
CA PHE A 92 -4.55 -11.94 5.53
C PHE A 92 -3.49 -11.19 6.34
N PHE A 93 -2.68 -10.39 5.68
CA PHE A 93 -1.83 -9.42 6.35
C PHE A 93 -2.63 -8.14 6.57
N GLU A 94 -2.57 -7.59 7.77
CA GLU A 94 -3.46 -6.51 8.21
C GLU A 94 -3.08 -5.14 7.64
N HIS A 95 -1.82 -4.99 7.21
CA HIS A 95 -1.24 -3.76 6.67
C HIS A 95 -0.29 -4.03 5.51
N ILE A 96 0.15 -2.96 4.85
CA ILE A 96 1.23 -3.01 3.87
C ILE A 96 2.52 -3.37 4.61
N PHE A 97 3.19 -4.39 4.13
CA PHE A 97 4.49 -4.83 4.62
C PHE A 97 5.51 -4.69 3.50
N GLU A 98 6.70 -4.25 3.85
CA GLU A 98 7.84 -4.24 2.96
C GLU A 98 8.63 -5.52 3.21
N SER A 99 9.02 -6.21 2.13
CA SER A 99 10.02 -7.26 2.26
C SER A 99 11.34 -6.59 2.58
N VAL A 100 11.93 -6.94 3.71
CA VAL A 100 13.26 -6.46 4.10
C VAL A 100 14.31 -7.51 3.76
N PRO A 101 15.60 -7.16 3.75
CA PRO A 101 16.67 -8.14 3.61
C PRO A 101 16.48 -9.32 4.59
N GLU A 102 16.68 -10.54 4.11
CA GLU A 102 16.43 -11.76 4.89
C GLU A 102 17.25 -11.84 6.18
N ASP A 103 18.39 -11.16 6.21
CA ASP A 103 19.23 -11.06 7.40
C ASP A 103 18.62 -10.22 8.53
N ALA A 104 17.62 -9.40 8.23
CA ALA A 104 16.81 -8.69 9.22
C ALA A 104 15.95 -9.64 10.08
N CYS A 105 15.65 -10.86 9.57
CA CYS A 105 14.93 -11.90 10.29
C CYS A 105 15.84 -13.00 10.85
N ASN A 106 17.10 -12.72 11.15
CA ASN A 106 18.07 -13.73 11.61
C ASN A 106 17.91 -14.21 13.07
N ALA A 107 16.83 -13.88 13.78
CA ALA A 107 16.70 -14.30 15.17
C ALA A 107 16.50 -15.83 15.28
N PRO A 108 17.30 -16.52 16.11
CA PRO A 108 17.09 -17.94 16.37
C PRO A 108 15.88 -18.14 17.27
N CYS A 109 15.20 -19.27 17.08
CA CYS A 109 14.11 -19.68 17.94
C CYS A 109 14.63 -20.22 19.30
N PRO A 110 14.15 -19.75 20.46
CA PRO A 110 14.63 -20.19 21.79
C PRO A 110 14.49 -21.69 22.05
N GLY A 111 13.49 -22.34 21.46
CA GLY A 111 13.25 -23.78 21.59
C GLY A 111 14.08 -24.64 20.65
N ASN A 112 14.67 -24.05 19.61
CA ASN A 112 15.57 -24.72 18.68
C ASN A 112 16.55 -23.70 18.05
N PRO A 113 17.76 -23.54 18.63
CA PRO A 113 18.75 -22.59 18.12
C PRO A 113 19.26 -22.86 16.69
N SER A 114 18.96 -24.02 16.11
CA SER A 114 19.31 -24.35 14.73
C SER A 114 18.37 -23.67 13.72
N GLU A 115 17.21 -23.18 14.15
CA GLU A 115 16.25 -22.41 13.36
C GLU A 115 16.66 -20.94 13.27
N VAL A 116 17.88 -20.68 12.77
CA VAL A 116 18.36 -19.32 12.52
C VAL A 116 17.61 -18.75 11.31
N GLY A 117 17.08 -17.54 11.43
CA GLY A 117 16.24 -16.97 10.37
C GLY A 117 14.73 -17.19 10.57
N GLY A 118 14.36 -18.00 11.57
CA GLY A 118 13.04 -18.59 11.68
C GLY A 118 12.04 -17.85 12.55
N CYS A 119 12.53 -17.03 13.50
CA CYS A 119 11.73 -16.42 14.55
C CYS A 119 11.74 -14.89 14.55
N GLY A 120 11.83 -14.28 13.36
CA GLY A 120 11.80 -12.84 13.16
C GLY A 120 13.14 -12.17 13.44
N GLY A 121 13.13 -10.87 13.74
CA GLY A 121 14.34 -10.13 14.06
C GLY A 121 14.11 -8.64 14.23
N LYS A 122 15.17 -7.85 14.09
CA LYS A 122 15.11 -6.40 14.21
C LYS A 122 16.00 -5.71 13.19
N GLU A 123 15.47 -4.66 12.57
CA GLU A 123 16.23 -3.77 11.68
C GLU A 123 15.98 -2.32 12.12
N PHE A 124 17.05 -1.52 12.30
CA PHE A 124 16.95 -0.13 12.76
C PHE A 124 16.07 0.11 14.01
N GLY A 125 15.92 -0.90 14.87
CA GLY A 125 15.07 -0.84 16.07
C GLY A 125 13.59 -1.18 15.85
N GLN A 126 13.19 -1.52 14.62
CA GLN A 126 11.85 -2.00 14.25
C GLN A 126 11.81 -3.54 14.25
N GLN A 127 10.66 -4.12 14.57
CA GLN A 127 10.48 -5.58 14.58
C GLN A 127 10.25 -6.12 13.17
N MET A 128 10.79 -7.30 12.92
CA MET A 128 10.66 -8.04 11.66
C MET A 128 10.06 -9.42 11.95
N ALA A 129 9.21 -9.89 11.05
CA ALA A 129 8.56 -11.18 11.10
C ALA A 129 9.11 -12.13 10.05
N SER A 130 9.55 -13.30 10.50
CA SER A 130 9.73 -14.45 9.61
C SER A 130 8.35 -15.00 9.27
N THR A 131 7.95 -14.92 8.01
CA THR A 131 6.60 -15.33 7.57
C THR A 131 6.58 -16.59 6.74
N TYR A 132 5.47 -17.31 6.85
CA TYR A 132 5.26 -18.61 6.21
C TYR A 132 3.83 -18.71 5.70
N GLN A 133 3.64 -19.51 4.65
CA GLN A 133 2.32 -19.79 4.07
C GLN A 133 2.08 -21.30 3.93
N LYS A 134 0.81 -21.71 3.84
CA LYS A 134 0.45 -23.11 3.56
C LYS A 134 0.78 -23.54 2.13
N VAL A 135 1.45 -24.69 2.00
CA VAL A 135 1.74 -25.35 0.72
C VAL A 135 0.40 -25.71 0.05
N ASN A 136 0.20 -25.29 -1.21
CA ASN A 136 -1.05 -25.38 -1.99
C ASN A 136 -2.10 -24.29 -1.73
N SER A 137 -1.82 -23.28 -0.92
CA SER A 137 -2.56 -22.03 -1.03
C SER A 137 -2.25 -21.42 -2.40
N THR A 138 -3.25 -21.29 -3.29
CA THR A 138 -3.09 -20.57 -4.58
C THR A 138 -2.96 -19.08 -4.30
N PHE A 139 -1.81 -18.69 -3.75
CA PHE A 139 -1.32 -17.33 -3.70
C PHE A 139 -0.34 -17.19 -4.87
N ILE A 140 -0.87 -16.83 -6.04
CA ILE A 140 -0.03 -16.16 -7.04
C ILE A 140 0.19 -14.78 -6.45
N ILE A 141 1.44 -14.42 -6.10
CA ILE A 141 1.82 -13.01 -5.94
C ILE A 141 1.42 -12.35 -7.27
N PRO A 142 0.34 -11.55 -7.34
CA PRO A 142 0.13 -10.76 -8.53
C PRO A 142 1.31 -9.81 -8.54
N ALA A 143 2.18 -9.92 -9.54
CA ALA A 143 3.25 -8.96 -9.74
C ALA A 143 2.65 -7.56 -9.59
N LEU A 144 3.10 -6.84 -8.56
CA LEU A 144 2.95 -5.40 -8.35
C LEU A 144 1.70 -4.78 -9.02
N VAL A 145 0.53 -5.02 -8.44
CA VAL A 145 -0.63 -4.11 -8.54
C VAL A 145 -1.48 -4.34 -7.30
N PRO A 146 -1.86 -3.28 -6.57
CA PRO A 146 -2.21 -3.46 -5.18
C PRO A 146 -3.69 -3.72 -5.08
N PHE A 147 -3.92 -4.88 -4.50
CA PHE A 147 -5.20 -5.38 -4.08
C PHE A 147 -5.69 -4.54 -2.89
N VAL A 148 -6.89 -3.98 -3.01
CA VAL A 148 -7.94 -3.67 -2.00
C VAL A 148 -7.58 -3.15 -0.59
N GLY A 149 -6.46 -3.53 0.04
CA GLY A 149 -6.00 -3.03 1.35
C GLY A 149 -5.28 -1.67 1.31
N LEU A 150 -5.06 -1.11 0.12
CA LEU A 150 -4.55 0.27 -0.08
C LEU A 150 -5.68 1.26 -0.27
N TRP A 151 -6.90 0.93 0.13
CA TRP A 151 -8.07 1.72 -0.21
C TRP A 151 -8.98 1.89 1.01
N ASN A 152 -9.04 3.10 1.58
CA ASN A 152 -9.96 3.39 2.68
C ASN A 152 -11.35 3.69 2.12
N GLY A 153 -12.37 2.97 2.61
CA GLY A 153 -13.76 3.31 2.36
C GLY A 153 -14.08 4.69 2.96
N LEU A 154 -14.43 5.64 2.10
CA LEU A 154 -14.80 7.00 2.50
C LEU A 154 -16.32 7.15 2.72
N GLY A 155 -17.11 6.12 2.43
CA GLY A 155 -18.57 6.11 2.59
C GLY A 155 -19.34 6.37 1.29
N CYS A 156 -20.66 6.58 1.41
CA CYS A 156 -21.57 6.82 0.28
C CYS A 156 -21.53 8.27 -0.21
N TYR A 157 -21.20 8.48 -1.49
CA TYR A 157 -21.19 9.81 -2.14
C TYR A 157 -22.15 9.89 -3.33
N LYS A 158 -22.58 11.09 -3.71
CA LYS A 158 -23.47 11.32 -4.86
C LYS A 158 -22.74 12.08 -5.98
N LEU A 159 -22.42 11.46 -7.14
CA LEU A 159 -21.67 12.09 -8.25
C LEU A 159 -21.91 11.50 -9.69
N VAL A 160 -21.17 12.01 -10.72
CA VAL A 160 -21.48 12.07 -12.18
C VAL A 160 -20.64 11.14 -13.10
N ARG A 161 -21.33 10.50 -14.09
CA ARG A 161 -21.01 9.42 -15.09
C ARG A 161 -19.60 9.22 -15.69
N VAL A 162 -18.97 8.05 -15.42
CA VAL A 162 -17.90 7.37 -16.18
C VAL A 162 -18.11 5.84 -16.02
N ASN A 163 -18.08 5.05 -17.10
CA ASN A 163 -18.73 3.73 -17.15
C ASN A 163 -17.74 2.58 -17.39
N ALA A 164 -17.87 1.47 -16.64
CA ALA A 164 -17.30 0.15 -16.95
C ALA A 164 -18.15 -0.96 -16.26
N GLY A 165 -18.26 -2.14 -16.88
CA GLY A 165 -19.16 -3.23 -16.46
C GLY A 165 -18.46 -4.51 -15.96
N ASN A 166 -19.24 -5.38 -15.29
CA ASN A 166 -18.86 -6.57 -14.50
C ASN A 166 -17.94 -6.27 -13.31
N THR A 167 -18.47 -5.46 -12.39
CA THR A 167 -17.71 -4.83 -11.33
C THR A 167 -17.74 -5.64 -10.04
N THR A 168 -16.56 -5.89 -9.48
CA THR A 168 -16.29 -6.13 -8.04
C THR A 168 -15.63 -4.87 -7.48
N VAL A 169 -15.61 -4.69 -6.16
CA VAL A 169 -14.83 -3.63 -5.51
C VAL A 169 -13.37 -3.74 -5.96
N GLY A 170 -12.81 -4.95 -5.90
CA GLY A 170 -11.43 -5.25 -6.28
C GLY A 170 -11.07 -4.87 -7.72
N ASN A 171 -11.90 -5.24 -8.69
CA ASN A 171 -11.64 -4.90 -10.08
C ASN A 171 -11.79 -3.41 -10.34
N CYS A 172 -12.69 -2.73 -9.63
CA CYS A 172 -12.87 -1.29 -9.81
C CYS A 172 -11.66 -0.49 -9.27
N VAL A 173 -11.26 -0.76 -8.03
CA VAL A 173 -10.11 -0.06 -7.43
C VAL A 173 -8.83 -0.33 -8.23
N ALA A 174 -8.64 -1.56 -8.72
CA ALA A 174 -7.51 -1.91 -9.58
C ALA A 174 -7.53 -1.17 -10.93
N ALA A 175 -8.70 -1.08 -11.57
CA ALA A 175 -8.85 -0.39 -12.86
C ALA A 175 -8.65 1.13 -12.76
N CYS A 176 -9.13 1.75 -11.68
CA CYS A 176 -8.92 3.17 -11.43
C CYS A 176 -7.47 3.49 -11.12
N GLN A 177 -6.83 2.61 -10.37
CA GLN A 177 -5.42 2.76 -10.08
C GLN A 177 -4.53 2.58 -11.31
N ALA A 178 -4.81 1.60 -12.17
CA ALA A 178 -4.08 1.39 -13.41
C ALA A 178 -4.11 2.63 -14.33
N GLN A 179 -5.10 3.50 -14.13
CA GLN A 179 -5.26 4.77 -14.83
C GLN A 179 -4.72 5.98 -14.03
N GLY A 180 -4.09 5.76 -12.87
CA GLY A 180 -3.46 6.80 -12.05
C GLY A 180 -4.43 7.61 -11.19
N PHE A 181 -5.65 7.14 -10.97
CA PHE A 181 -6.65 7.80 -10.13
C PHE A 181 -6.50 7.40 -8.66
N SER A 182 -6.51 8.38 -7.76
CA SER A 182 -6.43 8.18 -6.30
C SER A 182 -7.76 7.88 -5.64
N LEU A 183 -8.87 8.04 -6.36
CA LEU A 183 -10.22 7.70 -5.96
C LEU A 183 -10.79 6.66 -6.92
N ALA A 184 -11.45 5.68 -6.33
CA ALA A 184 -12.24 4.69 -7.02
C ALA A 184 -13.60 4.63 -6.34
N GLY A 185 -14.65 4.32 -7.07
CA GLY A 185 -15.95 4.11 -6.47
C GLY A 185 -16.79 3.15 -7.27
N VAL A 186 -17.72 2.49 -6.59
CA VAL A 186 -18.64 1.53 -7.19
C VAL A 186 -20.08 1.95 -6.96
N GLU A 187 -20.90 1.86 -8.00
CA GLU A 187 -22.31 2.28 -7.95
C GLU A 187 -23.23 1.21 -8.56
N PHE A 188 -24.43 1.10 -8.02
CA PHE A 188 -25.55 0.36 -8.59
C PHE A 188 -25.24 -1.11 -8.91
N GLY A 189 -24.33 -1.72 -8.15
CA GLY A 189 -23.92 -3.11 -8.27
C GLY A 189 -23.02 -3.41 -9.47
N ARG A 190 -22.80 -2.48 -10.41
CA ARG A 190 -22.08 -2.81 -11.66
C ARG A 190 -21.23 -1.69 -12.24
N GLU A 191 -21.35 -0.47 -11.75
CA GLU A 191 -20.69 0.70 -12.32
C GLU A 191 -19.42 0.99 -11.52
N CYS A 192 -18.33 1.29 -12.22
CA CYS A 192 -17.03 1.64 -11.64
C CYS A 192 -16.61 3.05 -12.06
N TRP A 193 -16.04 3.77 -11.10
CA TRP A 193 -15.86 5.21 -11.14
C TRP A 193 -14.46 5.58 -10.70
N CYS A 194 -13.77 6.44 -11.43
CA CYS A 194 -12.40 6.84 -11.11
C CYS A 194 -12.24 8.36 -11.09
N GLY A 195 -11.39 8.87 -10.21
CA GLY A 195 -11.05 10.29 -10.15
C GLY A 195 -9.86 10.56 -9.25
N SER A 196 -9.25 11.73 -9.34
CA SER A 196 -8.17 12.12 -8.42
C SER A 196 -8.64 13.06 -7.31
N GLN A 197 -9.88 13.57 -7.44
CA GLN A 197 -10.50 14.52 -6.54
C GLN A 197 -12.02 14.35 -6.59
N LEU A 198 -12.69 14.69 -5.48
CA LEU A 198 -14.13 14.82 -5.44
C LEU A 198 -14.57 16.08 -6.18
N GLN A 199 -15.56 15.96 -7.08
CA GLN A 199 -16.06 17.10 -7.86
C GLN A 199 -17.03 17.98 -7.03
N HIS A 200 -17.18 19.25 -7.44
CA HIS A 200 -17.97 20.24 -6.72
C HIS A 200 -19.44 19.79 -6.56
N GLY A 201 -19.89 19.60 -5.32
CA GLY A 201 -21.21 19.06 -4.98
C GLY A 201 -21.20 17.64 -4.39
N SER A 202 -20.03 16.99 -4.37
CA SER A 202 -19.81 15.76 -3.59
C SER A 202 -20.09 16.03 -2.12
N ARG A 203 -20.96 15.23 -1.51
CA ARG A 203 -21.22 15.27 -0.08
C ARG A 203 -21.33 13.87 0.46
N PHE A 204 -20.78 13.66 1.65
CA PHE A 204 -21.04 12.46 2.43
C PHE A 204 -22.55 12.40 2.70
N PHE A 205 -23.19 11.27 2.42
CA PHE A 205 -24.62 11.15 2.64
C PHE A 205 -24.89 10.93 4.14
N THR A 206 -25.41 11.96 4.80
CA THR A 206 -26.15 11.86 6.07
C THR A 206 -27.60 12.22 5.79
N ASN A 207 -28.57 11.56 6.43
CA ASN A 207 -29.93 12.10 6.44
C ASN A 207 -30.01 13.37 7.32
N ASP A 208 -31.15 14.06 7.31
CA ASP A 208 -31.38 15.29 8.09
C ASP A 208 -31.23 15.10 9.61
N ASN A 209 -31.10 13.85 10.08
CA ASN A 209 -30.90 13.47 11.48
C ASN A 209 -29.44 13.13 11.81
N GLY A 210 -28.49 13.29 10.88
CA GLY A 210 -27.06 13.03 11.12
C GLY A 210 -26.69 11.54 11.20
N ILE A 211 -27.54 10.65 10.66
CA ILE A 211 -27.27 9.20 10.63
C ILE A 211 -26.28 8.90 9.51
N ASP A 212 -25.14 8.33 9.91
CA ASP A 212 -24.06 7.85 9.06
C ASP A 212 -24.32 6.39 8.61
N PRO A 213 -24.50 6.12 7.30
CA PRO A 213 -24.73 4.78 6.75
C PRO A 213 -23.48 3.88 6.72
N SER A 214 -22.27 4.42 6.94
CA SER A 214 -21.03 3.63 7.08
C SER A 214 -20.88 2.99 8.47
N ASN A 215 -21.69 3.42 9.45
CA ASN A 215 -21.73 2.83 10.79
C ASN A 215 -22.55 1.51 10.79
N PRO A 216 -21.94 0.37 11.16
CA PRO A 216 -22.63 -0.93 11.27
C PRO A 216 -23.89 -0.92 12.15
N ALA A 217 -23.95 -0.02 13.14
CA ALA A 217 -25.06 0.12 14.08
C ALA A 217 -26.31 0.78 13.47
N HIS A 218 -26.17 1.46 12.33
CA HIS A 218 -27.27 2.17 11.66
C HIS A 218 -27.87 1.41 10.46
N ARG A 219 -27.40 0.18 10.20
CA ARG A 219 -27.81 -0.67 9.06
C ARG A 219 -29.27 -1.18 9.09
N GLN A 220 -30.06 -0.81 10.10
CA GLN A 220 -31.43 -1.29 10.28
C GLN A 220 -32.50 -0.23 9.97
N ASP A 221 -32.12 0.96 9.51
CA ASP A 221 -33.06 2.04 9.16
C ASP A 221 -33.75 1.74 7.80
N PRO A 222 -35.08 1.59 7.72
CA PRO A 222 -35.77 1.24 6.49
C PRO A 222 -35.97 2.40 5.50
N ASP A 223 -35.67 3.66 5.88
CA ASP A 223 -36.04 4.87 5.12
C ASP A 223 -34.90 5.47 4.27
N LEU A 224 -33.71 4.84 4.22
CA LEU A 224 -32.57 5.36 3.46
C LEU A 224 -32.26 4.54 2.20
N PRO A 225 -32.02 5.17 1.03
CA PRO A 225 -31.28 4.51 -0.02
C PRO A 225 -29.85 4.26 0.50
N PHE A 226 -29.41 3.01 0.50
CA PHE A 226 -28.10 2.63 1.02
C PHE A 226 -27.16 2.24 -0.11
N CYS A 227 -25.86 2.37 0.17
CA CYS A 227 -24.89 1.51 -0.49
C CYS A 227 -25.05 0.10 0.06
N ASN A 228 -25.97 -0.67 -0.50
CA ASN A 228 -26.28 -2.04 -0.08
C ASN A 228 -26.54 -2.97 -1.28
N MET A 229 -26.28 -2.49 -2.50
CA MET A 229 -26.41 -3.32 -3.69
C MET A 229 -25.19 -4.24 -3.78
N GLY A 230 -25.42 -5.54 -3.83
CA GLY A 230 -24.36 -6.51 -4.08
C GLY A 230 -23.67 -6.25 -5.42
N CYS A 231 -22.35 -6.46 -5.48
CA CYS A 231 -21.61 -6.37 -6.73
C CYS A 231 -22.05 -7.46 -7.71
N GLN A 232 -22.09 -7.14 -9.00
CA GLN A 232 -22.45 -8.08 -10.07
C GLN A 232 -21.42 -9.20 -10.19
N GLY A 233 -20.14 -8.89 -9.96
CA GLY A 233 -19.06 -9.86 -9.99
C GLY A 233 -18.90 -10.68 -8.70
N ASP A 234 -19.39 -10.16 -7.57
CA ASP A 234 -19.39 -10.84 -6.27
C ASP A 234 -20.50 -10.28 -5.37
N ALA A 235 -21.59 -11.03 -5.19
CA ALA A 235 -22.72 -10.58 -4.40
C ALA A 235 -22.44 -10.50 -2.88
N THR A 236 -21.27 -10.96 -2.42
CA THR A 236 -20.84 -10.82 -1.02
C THR A 236 -20.20 -9.46 -0.74
N GLU A 237 -19.80 -8.74 -1.78
CA GLU A 237 -19.30 -7.37 -1.72
C GLU A 237 -20.45 -6.36 -1.94
N VAL A 238 -20.28 -5.15 -1.40
CA VAL A 238 -21.22 -4.04 -1.59
C VAL A 238 -20.67 -3.07 -2.64
N CYS A 239 -21.49 -2.76 -3.65
CA CYS A 239 -21.16 -1.91 -4.78
C CYS A 239 -22.13 -0.72 -4.92
N GLY A 240 -22.21 0.10 -3.87
CA GLY A 240 -23.02 1.31 -3.88
C GLY A 240 -24.53 1.06 -3.88
N GLY A 241 -25.27 2.03 -4.40
CA GLY A 241 -26.73 2.06 -4.47
C GLY A 241 -27.22 3.01 -5.57
N PRO A 242 -28.54 3.17 -5.75
CA PRO A 242 -29.07 4.08 -6.77
C PRO A 242 -28.66 5.54 -6.48
N ALA A 243 -27.80 6.12 -7.33
CA ALA A 243 -27.23 7.46 -7.14
C ALA A 243 -26.33 7.60 -5.90
N LEU A 244 -25.78 6.49 -5.39
CA LEU A 244 -24.90 6.43 -4.22
C LEU A 244 -23.68 5.56 -4.51
N LEU A 245 -22.51 6.17 -4.43
CA LEU A 245 -21.21 5.59 -4.71
C LEU A 245 -20.55 5.14 -3.41
N ASP A 246 -20.21 3.86 -3.27
CA ASP A 246 -19.21 3.47 -2.26
C ASP A 246 -17.84 3.94 -2.74
N LEU A 247 -17.29 4.94 -2.07
CA LEU A 247 -16.04 5.57 -2.45
C LEU A 247 -14.87 4.97 -1.68
N TYR A 248 -13.76 4.79 -2.39
CA TYR A 248 -12.51 4.29 -1.88
C TYR A 248 -11.42 5.32 -2.21
N ASN A 249 -10.53 5.57 -1.25
CA ASN A 249 -9.34 6.41 -1.46
C ASN A 249 -8.06 5.60 -1.32
N PHE A 250 -7.17 5.76 -2.31
CA PHE A 250 -5.88 5.09 -2.31
C PHE A 250 -4.98 5.62 -1.18
N THR A 251 -4.63 4.76 -0.23
CA THR A 251 -3.74 5.00 0.92
C THR A 251 -2.37 4.37 0.75
N GLY A 252 -2.12 3.74 -0.39
CA GLY A 252 -0.89 3.03 -0.70
C GLY A 252 0.20 3.83 -1.41
N ILE A 253 1.34 3.17 -1.60
CA ILE A 253 2.34 3.56 -2.61
C ILE A 253 1.95 2.83 -3.90
N TYR A 254 1.85 3.53 -5.02
CA TYR A 254 1.50 2.91 -6.31
C TYR A 254 2.52 1.79 -6.64
N PRO A 255 2.14 0.60 -7.14
CA PRO A 255 3.09 -0.48 -7.43
C PRO A 255 3.83 -0.38 -8.77
N ILE A 256 3.56 0.68 -9.53
CA ILE A 256 4.48 1.22 -10.54
C ILE A 256 5.04 2.56 -10.03
N GLY A 257 5.30 2.58 -8.72
CA GLY A 257 5.25 3.78 -7.90
C GLY A 257 6.25 4.82 -8.31
N ALA A 258 5.79 6.07 -8.23
CA ALA A 258 6.62 7.22 -7.95
C ALA A 258 7.92 6.78 -7.26
N SER A 259 9.00 6.81 -8.02
CA SER A 259 10.32 6.42 -7.55
C SER A 259 11.09 7.67 -7.17
N VAL A 260 12.00 7.54 -6.22
CA VAL A 260 12.92 8.65 -5.93
C VAL A 260 13.85 8.79 -7.11
N VAL A 261 13.74 9.92 -7.83
CA VAL A 261 14.69 10.28 -8.87
C VAL A 261 16.06 10.43 -8.20
N ALA A 262 17.05 9.65 -8.64
CA ALA A 262 18.35 9.63 -7.97
C ALA A 262 19.08 10.99 -8.08
N ALA A 263 18.93 11.68 -9.21
CA ALA A 263 19.49 12.99 -9.47
C ALA A 263 18.74 13.72 -10.59
N ALA A 264 18.65 15.05 -10.48
CA ALA A 264 18.07 15.93 -11.48
C ALA A 264 18.83 17.26 -11.51
N GLY A 265 19.05 17.84 -12.69
CA GLY A 265 19.74 19.13 -12.84
C GLY A 265 21.15 19.20 -12.23
N GLY A 266 21.81 18.06 -11.99
CA GLY A 266 23.10 18.01 -11.29
C GLY A 266 23.02 18.01 -9.76
N LEU A 267 21.82 18.05 -9.18
CA LEU A 267 21.58 17.83 -7.74
C LEU A 267 21.22 16.35 -7.50
N SER A 268 21.71 15.78 -6.40
CA SER A 268 21.39 14.40 -6.01
C SER A 268 20.32 14.38 -4.93
N SER A 269 19.48 13.34 -4.91
CA SER A 269 18.50 13.13 -3.85
C SER A 269 19.20 12.98 -2.49
N ARG A 270 18.68 13.69 -1.49
CA ARG A 270 19.11 13.63 -0.09
C ARG A 270 18.14 12.86 0.80
N GLY A 271 17.04 12.36 0.23
CA GLY A 271 15.96 11.70 0.96
C GLY A 271 14.89 12.66 1.48
N CYS A 272 14.07 12.14 2.38
CA CYS A 272 12.91 12.83 2.93
C CYS A 272 13.26 13.64 4.19
N TYR A 273 12.80 14.89 4.26
CA TYR A 273 13.03 15.79 5.39
C TYR A 273 11.71 16.33 5.94
N SER A 274 11.64 16.52 7.26
CA SER A 274 10.49 17.20 7.88
C SER A 274 10.35 18.64 7.38
N ASP A 275 9.10 19.11 7.27
CA ASP A 275 8.76 20.52 7.07
C ASP A 275 7.67 20.95 8.05
N LEU A 276 7.57 22.24 8.35
CA LEU A 276 6.45 22.79 9.11
C LEU A 276 5.97 24.10 8.50
N VAL A 277 4.65 24.23 8.35
CA VAL A 277 4.04 25.44 7.78
C VAL A 277 4.45 26.72 8.53
N SER A 278 4.59 26.64 9.86
CA SER A 278 4.98 27.77 10.72
C SER A 278 6.48 28.09 10.70
N SER A 279 7.33 27.16 10.24
CA SER A 279 8.77 27.30 10.16
C SER A 279 9.29 26.42 9.03
N ARG A 280 9.37 27.00 7.83
CA ARG A 280 9.72 26.24 6.62
C ARG A 280 11.19 25.81 6.64
N THR A 281 11.42 24.55 6.31
CA THR A 281 12.74 23.93 6.17
C THR A 281 13.54 24.54 5.02
N LEU A 282 12.85 24.90 3.93
CA LEU A 282 13.39 25.66 2.80
C LEU A 282 12.63 26.98 2.63
N GLU A 283 13.35 28.07 2.37
CA GLU A 283 12.85 29.42 2.63
C GLU A 283 11.99 30.03 1.52
N ARG A 284 12.06 29.49 0.30
CA ARG A 284 11.42 30.09 -0.87
C ARG A 284 10.57 29.09 -1.61
N ARG A 285 9.24 29.25 -1.54
CA ARG A 285 8.34 28.59 -2.48
C ARG A 285 8.45 29.23 -3.86
N VAL A 286 8.51 28.41 -4.89
CA VAL A 286 8.52 28.84 -6.30
C VAL A 286 7.41 28.14 -7.08
N ASN A 287 7.02 28.72 -8.21
CA ASN A 287 6.06 28.11 -9.11
C ASN A 287 6.80 27.37 -10.23
N ALA A 288 6.67 26.05 -10.26
CA ALA A 288 7.24 25.19 -11.29
C ALA A 288 6.18 24.67 -12.30
N GLY A 289 4.94 25.14 -12.20
CA GLY A 289 3.85 24.73 -13.10
C GLY A 289 3.43 23.28 -12.86
N ASN A 290 3.56 22.45 -13.91
CA ASN A 290 3.28 21.02 -13.83
C ASN A 290 4.45 20.31 -13.14
N VAL A 291 4.41 20.24 -11.81
CA VAL A 291 5.57 19.85 -11.00
C VAL A 291 6.00 18.41 -11.28
N THR A 292 7.22 18.25 -11.78
CA THR A 292 8.11 17.07 -11.74
C THR A 292 9.36 17.40 -10.91
N VAL A 293 10.21 16.41 -10.61
CA VAL A 293 11.50 16.64 -9.95
C VAL A 293 12.36 17.62 -10.74
N GLU A 294 12.51 17.43 -12.04
CA GLU A 294 13.33 18.27 -12.93
C GLU A 294 12.79 19.70 -12.98
N SER A 295 11.46 19.85 -13.06
CA SER A 295 10.84 21.18 -13.11
C SER A 295 11.12 21.99 -11.85
N CYS A 296 11.08 21.35 -10.69
CA CYS A 296 11.34 22.02 -9.42
C CYS A 296 12.82 22.36 -9.25
N VAL A 297 13.70 21.39 -9.54
CA VAL A 297 15.14 21.63 -9.50
C VAL A 297 15.53 22.77 -10.44
N SER A 298 15.03 22.76 -11.68
CA SER A 298 15.30 23.82 -12.65
C SER A 298 14.78 25.19 -12.18
N ALA A 299 13.58 25.24 -11.58
CA ALA A 299 13.03 26.48 -11.03
C ALA A 299 13.88 27.05 -9.90
N CYS A 300 14.38 26.20 -8.98
CA CYS A 300 15.28 26.63 -7.90
C CYS A 300 16.63 27.12 -8.43
N GLN A 301 17.23 26.40 -9.38
CA GLN A 301 18.49 26.79 -10.02
C GLN A 301 18.36 28.11 -10.78
N SER A 302 17.22 28.37 -11.43
CA SER A 302 16.97 29.63 -12.14
C SER A 302 16.97 30.85 -11.21
N GLN A 303 16.77 30.62 -9.91
CA GLN A 303 16.82 31.62 -8.84
C GLN A 303 18.11 31.55 -8.01
N SER A 304 19.13 30.84 -8.50
CA SER A 304 20.44 30.70 -7.85
C SER A 304 20.40 29.98 -6.49
N PHE A 305 19.42 29.10 -6.26
CA PHE A 305 19.39 28.22 -5.09
C PHE A 305 20.10 26.89 -5.37
N THR A 306 20.79 26.36 -4.37
CA THR A 306 21.52 25.07 -4.45
C THR A 306 20.71 23.88 -3.95
N ILE A 307 19.60 24.12 -3.26
CA ILE A 307 18.73 23.08 -2.71
C ILE A 307 17.32 23.24 -3.27
N ALA A 308 16.74 22.13 -3.72
CA ALA A 308 15.34 22.03 -4.08
C ALA A 308 14.64 21.01 -3.17
N GLY A 309 13.38 21.26 -2.85
CA GLY A 309 12.54 20.37 -2.06
C GLY A 309 11.13 20.32 -2.62
N LEU A 310 10.63 19.12 -2.88
CA LEU A 310 9.29 18.91 -3.40
C LEU A 310 8.36 18.51 -2.27
N GLU A 311 7.20 19.16 -2.18
CA GLU A 311 6.20 18.90 -1.13
C GLU A 311 4.81 18.72 -1.75
N TYR A 312 4.02 17.83 -1.14
CA TYR A 312 2.58 17.74 -1.37
C TYR A 312 2.17 17.65 -2.85
N ALA A 313 2.93 16.87 -3.63
CA ALA A 313 2.78 16.57 -5.07
C ALA A 313 2.97 17.75 -6.05
N ARG A 314 2.88 18.99 -5.57
CA ARG A 314 2.72 20.19 -6.42
C ARG A 314 3.49 21.41 -5.96
N GLU A 315 4.16 21.34 -4.82
CA GLU A 315 4.91 22.47 -4.29
C GLU A 315 6.40 22.28 -4.52
N CYS A 316 7.07 23.38 -4.86
CA CYS A 316 8.50 23.43 -5.03
C CYS A 316 9.05 24.49 -4.08
N TRP A 317 10.00 24.08 -3.25
CA TRP A 317 10.66 24.89 -2.25
C TRP A 317 12.15 24.93 -2.52
N CYS A 318 12.76 26.10 -2.35
CA CYS A 318 14.16 26.35 -2.64
C CYS A 318 14.86 26.97 -1.43
N GLY A 319 16.15 26.70 -1.30
CA GLY A 319 17.01 27.28 -0.28
C GLY A 319 18.48 27.03 -0.58
N ASN A 320 19.35 27.58 0.26
CA ASN A 320 20.80 27.30 0.23
C ASN A 320 21.27 26.53 1.47
N GLU A 321 20.36 26.23 2.38
CA GLU A 321 20.58 25.52 3.63
C GLU A 321 19.27 24.84 4.06
N ILE A 322 19.38 23.74 4.81
CA ILE A 322 18.25 23.08 5.47
C ILE A 322 18.09 23.72 6.85
N ARG A 323 16.97 24.42 7.09
CA ARG A 323 16.70 25.11 8.37
C ARG A 323 15.89 24.23 9.30
N SER A 324 16.03 24.46 10.62
CA SER A 324 15.13 23.88 11.63
C SER A 324 13.67 24.23 11.29
N PRO A 325 12.75 23.25 11.29
CA PRO A 325 12.80 21.92 11.92
C PRO A 325 13.33 20.79 11.03
N GLY A 326 13.87 21.10 9.85
CA GLY A 326 14.28 20.13 8.83
C GLY A 326 15.31 19.13 9.35
N VAL A 327 14.88 17.89 9.50
CA VAL A 327 15.71 16.73 9.82
C VAL A 327 15.31 15.56 8.91
N PRO A 328 16.23 14.62 8.63
CA PRO A 328 15.88 13.40 7.90
C PRO A 328 14.75 12.64 8.62
N ILE A 329 13.77 12.18 7.84
CA ILE A 329 12.65 11.36 8.30
C ILE A 329 12.47 10.15 7.37
N SER A 330 11.58 9.23 7.73
CA SER A 330 11.28 8.06 6.89
C SER A 330 10.84 8.47 5.49
N GLN A 331 11.37 7.77 4.47
CA GLN A 331 10.98 7.95 3.07
C GLN A 331 9.47 7.75 2.85
N ARG A 332 8.77 7.02 3.75
CA ARG A 332 7.31 6.86 3.72
C ARG A 332 6.54 8.16 3.90
N ALA A 333 7.13 9.17 4.54
CA ALA A 333 6.53 10.49 4.64
C ALA A 333 6.57 11.24 3.29
N CYS A 334 7.47 10.86 2.39
CA CYS A 334 7.59 11.38 1.02
C CYS A 334 7.03 10.35 0.03
N ASN A 335 5.70 10.18 0.03
CA ASN A 335 5.00 9.15 -0.73
C ASN A 335 4.03 9.69 -1.79
N GLN A 336 4.00 11.01 -2.02
CA GLN A 336 3.13 11.60 -3.04
C GLN A 336 3.83 11.65 -4.39
N ALA A 337 3.13 11.17 -5.42
CA ALA A 337 3.57 11.27 -6.79
C ALA A 337 3.53 12.73 -7.27
N CYS A 338 4.45 13.09 -8.16
CA CYS A 338 4.44 14.41 -8.78
C CYS A 338 3.18 14.61 -9.65
N ILE A 339 2.58 15.80 -9.58
CA ILE A 339 1.39 16.11 -10.38
C ILE A 339 1.70 16.12 -11.89
N GLY A 340 2.95 16.41 -12.25
CA GLY A 340 3.42 16.45 -13.63
C GLY A 340 4.02 15.16 -14.16
N ASP A 341 4.45 14.26 -13.27
CA ASP A 341 4.93 12.92 -13.62
C ASP A 341 4.63 11.95 -12.45
N ASN A 342 3.62 11.09 -12.64
CA ASN A 342 3.21 10.19 -11.57
C ASN A 342 4.19 9.04 -11.30
N THR A 343 5.31 8.97 -12.04
CA THR A 343 6.40 8.01 -11.85
C THR A 343 7.54 8.55 -10.96
N GLU A 344 7.39 9.76 -10.43
CA GLU A 344 8.38 10.41 -9.55
C GLU A 344 7.81 10.82 -8.18
N VAL A 345 8.64 10.76 -7.13
CA VAL A 345 8.28 11.23 -5.76
C VAL A 345 8.43 12.74 -5.62
N CYS A 346 7.33 13.40 -5.20
CA CYS A 346 7.21 14.83 -4.92
C CYS A 346 6.84 15.13 -3.45
N GLY A 347 7.51 14.44 -2.53
CA GLY A 347 7.37 14.67 -1.09
C GLY A 347 6.06 14.15 -0.51
N GLY A 348 5.57 14.80 0.54
CA GLY A 348 4.31 14.49 1.20
C GLY A 348 3.87 15.61 2.13
N PRO A 349 2.82 15.42 2.94
CA PRO A 349 2.34 16.47 3.85
C PRO A 349 3.38 16.76 4.92
N ASN A 350 3.87 18.00 5.03
CA ASN A 350 4.91 18.40 5.98
C ASN A 350 6.23 17.59 5.79
N ALA A 351 6.49 17.15 4.56
CA ALA A 351 7.61 16.28 4.22
C ALA A 351 8.16 16.63 2.84
N LEU A 352 9.43 17.04 2.80
CA LEU A 352 10.13 17.45 1.58
C LEU A 352 10.98 16.31 1.03
N GLN A 353 10.81 15.97 -0.24
CA GLN A 353 11.82 15.21 -0.98
C GLN A 353 12.91 16.18 -1.42
N VAL A 354 14.11 16.09 -0.82
CA VAL A 354 15.18 17.10 -0.96
C VAL A 354 16.25 16.68 -1.99
N TYR A 355 16.75 17.64 -2.76
CA TYR A 355 17.84 17.50 -3.73
C TYR A 355 18.90 18.60 -3.50
N SER A 356 20.19 18.26 -3.43
CA SER A 356 21.30 19.22 -3.28
C SER A 356 22.69 18.75 -3.70
#